data_AF-A0A6A9QC20-F1
#
_entry.id   AF-A0A6A9QC20-F1
#
_cell.length_a   1.000
_cell.length_b   1.000
_cell.length_c   1.000
_cell.angle_alpha   90.00
_cell.angle_beta   90.00
_cell.angle_gamma   90.00
#
_symmetry.space_group_name_H-M   'P 1'
#
loop_
_entity.id
_entity.type
_entity.pdbx_description
1 polymer ?
#
loop_
_entity_poly.entity_id
_entity_poly.type
_entity_poly.pdbx_seq_one_letter_code
_entity_poly.pdbx_strand_id
1 'polypeptide(L)'
;MYRISFENGKTYIIKENGEIEEDENKNEENLQVIIVKTLTREKMEQYRNKGVKIFECKESQDLCLSKVLKILFGKPKSCKFA
;
A
#
# COMPACT_ATOMS: atom_id res chain seq x y z
N MET A 1 5.87 10.26 2.06
CA MET A 1 4.95 9.66 1.08
C MET A 1 5.15 8.14 1.00
N TYR A 2 4.11 7.37 0.72
CA TYR A 2 4.17 5.92 0.52
C TYR A 2 3.78 5.58 -0.91
N ARG A 3 4.57 4.74 -1.58
CA ARG A 3 4.21 4.24 -2.92
C ARG A 3 3.69 2.81 -2.80
N ILE A 4 2.49 2.61 -3.32
CA ILE A 4 1.72 1.37 -3.24
C ILE A 4 1.45 0.87 -4.64
N SER A 5 1.82 -0.37 -4.95
CA SER A 5 1.49 -0.98 -6.23
C SER A 5 0.52 -2.14 -6.05
N PHE A 6 -0.41 -2.29 -6.98
CA PHE A 6 -1.33 -3.40 -7.06
C PHE A 6 -0.80 -4.47 -8.01
N GLU A 7 -1.17 -5.71 -7.75
CA GLU A 7 -0.88 -6.84 -8.64
C GLU A 7 -1.42 -6.66 -10.08
N ASN A 8 -2.44 -5.81 -10.26
CA ASN A 8 -2.97 -5.44 -11.57
C ASN A 8 -2.08 -4.44 -12.35
N GLY A 9 -0.92 -4.05 -11.81
CA GLY A 9 0.01 -3.11 -12.43
C GLY A 9 -0.31 -1.63 -12.21
N LYS A 10 -1.33 -1.31 -11.39
CA LYS A 10 -1.65 0.06 -10.98
C LYS A 10 -0.82 0.49 -9.80
N THR A 11 -0.26 1.69 -9.84
CA THR A 11 0.53 2.25 -8.73
C THR A 11 -0.14 3.51 -8.23
N TYR A 12 -0.10 3.70 -6.91
CA TYR A 12 -0.65 4.83 -6.21
C TYR A 12 0.40 5.42 -5.29
N ILE A 13 0.47 6.75 -5.23
CA ILE A 13 1.27 7.49 -4.28
C ILE A 13 0.33 8.02 -3.22
N ILE A 14 0.62 7.68 -1.96
CA ILE A 14 -0.05 8.25 -0.81
C ILE A 14 0.84 9.32 -0.19
N LYS A 15 0.41 10.57 -0.30
CA LYS A 15 1.04 11.72 0.35
C LYS A 15 0.80 11.68 1.86
N GLU A 16 1.60 12.44 2.62
CA GLU A 16 1.53 12.44 4.08
C GLU A 16 0.23 13.05 4.64
N ASN A 17 -0.46 13.86 3.83
CA ASN A 17 -1.79 14.39 4.12
C ASN A 17 -2.93 13.39 3.87
N GLY A 18 -2.62 12.18 3.38
CA GLY A 18 -3.60 11.15 3.04
C GLY A 18 -4.19 11.28 1.64
N GLU A 19 -3.73 12.24 0.82
CA GLU A 19 -4.10 12.27 -0.60
C GLU A 19 -3.53 11.04 -1.33
N ILE A 20 -4.35 10.43 -2.16
CA ILE A 20 -3.96 9.30 -3.02
C ILE A 20 -3.93 9.82 -4.45
N GLU A 21 -2.79 9.67 -5.11
CA GLU A 21 -2.61 9.96 -6.53
C GLU A 21 -2.32 8.68 -7.28
N GLU A 22 -2.97 8.47 -8.42
CA GLU A 22 -2.59 7.38 -9.33
C GLU A 22 -1.30 7.80 -10.02
N ASP A 23 -0.30 6.92 -9.96
CA ASP A 23 1.02 7.15 -10.51
C ASP A 23 1.19 6.19 -11.68
N GLU A 24 1.06 6.72 -12.88
CA GLU A 24 1.21 5.97 -14.14
C GLU A 24 2.67 5.51 -14.36
N ASN A 25 3.58 5.99 -13.53
CA ASN A 25 5.00 5.73 -13.62
C ASN A 25 5.34 4.39 -12.93
N LYS A 26 5.55 3.33 -13.73
CA LYS A 26 5.91 1.97 -13.27
C LYS A 26 7.30 1.85 -12.61
N ASN A 27 7.93 2.95 -12.22
CA ASN A 27 9.23 2.91 -11.58
C ASN A 27 9.16 2.21 -10.22
N GLU A 28 9.65 0.97 -10.17
CA GLU A 28 9.72 0.12 -8.98
C GLU A 28 10.74 0.61 -7.94
N GLU A 29 11.59 1.58 -8.28
CA GLU A 29 12.75 2.01 -7.47
C GLU A 29 12.39 2.55 -6.07
N ASN A 30 11.12 2.88 -5.80
CA ASN A 30 10.66 3.34 -4.50
C ASN A 30 9.37 2.67 -4.02
N LEU A 31 9.11 1.45 -4.49
CA LEU A 31 7.94 0.69 -4.04
C LEU A 31 8.09 0.30 -2.57
N GLN A 32 7.18 0.77 -1.72
CA GLN A 32 7.22 0.46 -0.28
C GLN A 32 6.20 -0.61 0.11
N VAL A 33 5.05 -0.63 -0.58
CA VAL A 33 3.96 -1.56 -0.31
C VAL A 33 3.45 -2.16 -1.61
N ILE A 34 3.22 -3.48 -1.63
CA ILE A 34 2.53 -4.15 -2.73
C ILE A 34 1.24 -4.80 -2.22
N ILE A 35 0.13 -4.55 -2.91
CA ILE A 35 -1.18 -5.14 -2.64
C ILE A 35 -1.40 -6.29 -3.61
N VAL A 36 -1.52 -7.50 -3.05
CA VAL A 36 -1.74 -8.74 -3.78
C VAL A 36 -3.11 -9.31 -3.45
N LYS A 37 -3.76 -9.98 -4.40
CA LYS A 37 -5.04 -10.66 -4.11
C LYS A 37 -4.84 -11.93 -3.29
N THR A 38 -3.74 -12.62 -3.56
CA THR A 38 -3.37 -13.88 -2.93
C THR A 38 -1.91 -13.84 -2.53
N LEU A 39 -1.64 -14.00 -1.24
CA LEU A 39 -0.30 -14.10 -0.71
C LEU A 39 0.24 -15.52 -0.94
N THR A 40 1.07 -15.67 -1.97
CA THR A 40 1.80 -16.91 -2.22
C THR A 40 3.21 -16.84 -1.65
N ARG A 41 3.79 -18.01 -1.34
CA ARG A 41 5.16 -18.14 -0.84
C ARG A 41 6.18 -17.53 -1.82
N GLU A 42 5.99 -17.74 -3.11
CA GLU A 42 6.84 -17.16 -4.16
C GLU A 42 6.85 -15.63 -4.12
N LYS A 43 5.69 -14.99 -3.99
CA LYS A 43 5.58 -13.52 -3.87
C LYS A 43 6.22 -13.03 -2.58
N MET A 44 6.00 -13.75 -1.48
CA MET A 44 6.67 -13.43 -0.22
C MET A 44 8.19 -13.43 -0.36
N GLU A 45 8.77 -14.45 -0.99
CA GLU A 45 10.22 -14.54 -1.19
C GLU A 45 10.74 -13.47 -2.18
N GLN A 46 10.00 -13.18 -3.25
CA GLN A 46 10.37 -12.14 -4.23
C GLN A 46 10.47 -10.75 -3.61
N TYR A 47 9.49 -10.34 -2.80
CA TYR A 47 9.43 -8.98 -2.26
C TYR A 47 10.14 -8.83 -0.91
N ARG A 48 10.37 -9.93 -0.17
CA ARG A 48 11.14 -9.92 1.08
C ARG A 48 12.58 -9.44 0.88
N ASN A 49 13.21 -9.83 -0.23
CA ASN A 49 14.57 -9.41 -0.57
C ASN A 49 14.65 -7.93 -1.00
N LYS A 50 13.53 -7.33 -1.42
CA LYS A 50 13.44 -5.93 -1.85
C LYS A 50 13.06 -4.96 -0.71
N GLY A 51 12.83 -5.46 0.51
CA GLY A 51 12.38 -4.64 1.64
C GLY A 51 10.94 -4.09 1.49
N VAL A 52 10.16 -4.66 0.56
CA VAL A 52 8.79 -4.22 0.25
C VAL A 52 7.80 -4.93 1.16
N LYS A 53 6.84 -4.19 1.71
CA LYS A 53 5.75 -4.77 2.52
C LYS A 53 4.67 -5.33 1.62
N ILE A 54 4.24 -6.56 1.88
CA ILE A 54 3.18 -7.21 1.11
C ILE A 54 1.88 -7.14 1.91
N PHE A 55 0.80 -6.74 1.24
CA PHE A 55 -0.55 -6.69 1.78
C PHE A 55 -1.46 -7.58 0.96
N GLU A 56 -2.06 -8.59 1.60
CA GLU A 56 -3.12 -9.36 0.95
C GLU A 56 -4.44 -8.60 1.04
N CYS A 57 -5.11 -8.36 -0.09
CA CYS A 57 -6.45 -7.81 -0.12
C CYS A 57 -7.27 -8.38 -1.28
N LYS A 58 -8.37 -9.05 -0.94
CA LYS A 58 -9.30 -9.71 -1.86
C LYS A 58 -10.50 -8.84 -2.24
N GLU A 59 -10.60 -7.65 -1.67
CA GLU A 59 -11.73 -6.72 -1.88
C GLU A 59 -11.47 -5.75 -3.05
N SER A 60 -12.40 -4.83 -3.27
CA SER A 60 -12.26 -3.74 -4.26
C SER A 60 -11.06 -2.84 -3.96
N GLN A 61 -10.49 -2.23 -5.00
CA GLN A 61 -9.28 -1.40 -4.89
C GLN A 61 -9.39 -0.30 -3.83
N ASP A 62 -10.52 0.42 -3.79
CA ASP A 62 -10.80 1.45 -2.78
C ASP A 62 -10.76 0.91 -1.34
N LEU A 63 -11.36 -0.25 -1.10
CA LEU A 63 -11.35 -0.90 0.22
C LEU A 63 -9.94 -1.30 0.63
N CYS A 64 -9.16 -1.83 -0.32
CA CYS A 64 -7.77 -2.20 -0.09
C CYS A 64 -6.90 -0.98 0.23
N LEU A 65 -7.02 0.10 -0.55
CA LEU A 65 -6.34 1.36 -0.30
C LEU A 65 -6.72 1.93 1.07
N SER A 66 -8.01 1.94 1.41
CA SER A 66 -8.50 2.41 2.72
C SER A 66 -7.93 1.61 3.89
N LYS A 67 -7.85 0.28 3.76
CA LYS A 67 -7.22 -0.59 4.78
C LYS A 67 -5.73 -0.30 4.92
N VAL A 68 -5.00 -0.15 3.81
CA VAL A 68 -3.57 0.15 3.85
C VAL A 68 -3.33 1.55 4.43
N LEU A 69 -4.15 2.55 4.05
CA LEU A 69 -4.15 3.88 4.64
C LEU A 69 -4.34 3.82 6.16
N LYS A 70 -5.33 3.07 6.64
CA LYS A 70 -5.58 2.90 8.08
C LYS A 70 -4.42 2.27 8.82
N ILE A 71 -3.59 1.47 8.17
CA ILE A 71 -2.42 0.83 8.80
C ILE A 71 -1.20 1.76 8.75
N LEU A 72 -0.98 2.43 7.61
CA LEU A 72 0.15 3.36 7.42
C LEU A 72 -0.04 4.64 8.25
N PHE A 73 -1.24 5.21 8.23
CA PHE A 73 -1.63 6.43 8.92
C PHE A 73 -2.44 6.15 10.19
N GLY A 74 -2.46 4.89 10.63
CA GLY A 74 -3.14 4.38 11.83
C GLY A 74 -2.63 4.91 13.15
N LYS A 75 -2.25 6.18 13.23
CA LYS A 75 -2.34 6.88 14.51
C LYS A 75 -3.83 7.11 14.76
N PRO A 76 -4.38 6.63 15.88
CA PRO A 76 -5.62 7.24 16.34
C PRO A 76 -5.33 8.74 16.44
N LYS A 77 -6.18 9.58 15.83
CA LYS A 77 -6.36 10.91 16.38
C LYS A 77 -6.72 10.64 17.84
N SER A 78 -5.74 10.78 18.74
CA SER A 78 -6.01 10.78 20.16
C SER A 78 -6.97 11.95 20.33
N CYS A 79 -8.27 11.65 20.34
CA CYS A 79 -9.29 12.62 20.69
C CYS A 79 -9.03 12.95 22.15
N LYS A 80 -8.15 13.91 22.40
CA LYS A 80 -8.25 14.74 23.59
C LYS A 80 -9.56 15.50 23.42
N PHE A 81 -10.64 14.91 23.91
CA PHE A 81 -11.81 15.69 24.30
C PHE A 81 -11.30 16.61 25.41
N ALA A 82 -11.16 17.89 25.05
CA ALA A 82 -10.88 18.99 25.98
C ALA A 82 -12.16 19.31 26.76
#